data_AF-A0A938T4A3-F1
#
_entry.id   AF-A0A938T4A3-F1
#
_cell.length_a   1.000
_cell.length_b   1.000
_cell.length_c   1.000
_cell.angle_alpha   90.00
_cell.angle_beta   90.00
_cell.angle_gamma   90.00
#
_symmetry.space_group_name_H-M   'P 1'
#
loop_
_entity.id
_entity.type
_entity.pdbx_description
1 polymer ?
#
loop_
_entity_poly.entity_id
_entity_poly.type
_entity_poly.pdbx_seq_one_letter_code
_entity_poly.pdbx_strand_id
1 'polypeptide(L)'
;MGYIDKQISDKGGNLIALVELDGDNKIPETLEDGVNCIILGHINESETDLKASKEIFKSEDGKPRATEYSYEGGSKATLMQRGKDILDFLCFSVRDKKFLEIKYLGIVDGKLHEKFSVVEVTPQMLIKTPGAAKSNPYESTIIVQRSAVEISSDDIDAINEELGEDTIKCTSFSIPADQEHVLVETSLAEPNPEP
;
A
#
# COMPACT_ATOMS: atom_id res chain seq x y z
N MET A 1 -0.92 -20.49 18.65
CA MET A 1 -0.66 -19.96 17.30
C MET A 1 -1.80 -20.41 16.41
N GLY A 2 -2.81 -19.57 16.19
CA GLY A 2 -3.89 -19.88 15.24
C GLY A 2 -3.56 -19.17 13.94
N TYR A 3 -3.13 -19.93 12.93
CA TYR A 3 -2.97 -19.42 11.58
C TYR A 3 -4.36 -19.11 11.04
N ILE A 4 -4.69 -17.82 10.95
CA ILE A 4 -5.85 -17.39 10.18
C ILE A 4 -5.41 -17.49 8.73
N ASP A 5 -6.00 -18.45 8.02
CA ASP A 5 -5.93 -18.58 6.57
C ASP A 5 -6.44 -17.26 5.95
N LYS A 6 -5.53 -16.31 5.73
CA LYS A 6 -5.81 -14.99 5.15
C LYS A 6 -6.00 -15.16 3.64
N GLN A 7 -6.97 -15.95 3.22
CA GLN A 7 -7.32 -16.07 1.82
C GLN A 7 -7.80 -14.71 1.30
N ILE A 8 -7.05 -14.18 0.35
CA ILE A 8 -7.43 -13.03 -0.46
C ILE A 8 -8.83 -13.30 -1.03
N SER A 9 -9.81 -12.50 -0.60
CA SER A 9 -11.20 -12.74 -0.99
C SER A 9 -11.42 -12.44 -2.46
N ASP A 10 -11.94 -13.43 -3.17
CA ASP A 10 -12.31 -13.41 -4.60
C ASP A 10 -13.40 -12.36 -4.97
N LYS A 11 -13.94 -11.63 -3.98
CA LYS A 11 -15.07 -10.68 -4.15
C LYS A 11 -14.71 -9.19 -4.13
N GLY A 12 -13.44 -8.84 -4.31
CA GLY A 12 -13.00 -7.46 -4.38
C GLY A 12 -12.14 -7.09 -3.18
N GLY A 13 -11.01 -6.47 -3.51
CA GLY A 13 -9.85 -6.36 -2.65
C GLY A 13 -10.05 -5.38 -1.50
N ASN A 14 -9.49 -5.74 -0.35
CA ASN A 14 -9.48 -4.91 0.84
C ASN A 14 -8.31 -5.30 1.73
N LEU A 15 -7.16 -5.64 1.14
CA LEU A 15 -5.92 -5.91 1.86
C LEU A 15 -4.88 -4.87 1.47
N ILE A 16 -4.29 -4.24 2.48
CA ILE A 16 -3.09 -3.43 2.35
C ILE A 16 -2.01 -4.10 3.20
N ALA A 17 -0.85 -4.35 2.60
CA ALA A 17 0.36 -4.73 3.30
C ALA A 17 1.38 -3.59 3.23
N LEU A 18 2.15 -3.44 4.30
CA LEU A 18 3.23 -2.48 4.42
C LEU A 18 4.52 -3.22 4.68
N VAL A 19 5.57 -2.85 3.97
CA VAL A 19 6.93 -3.35 4.19
C VAL A 19 7.87 -2.18 4.25
N GLU A 20 8.65 -2.04 5.31
CA GLU A 20 9.63 -0.97 5.48
C GLU A 20 10.66 -1.03 4.35
N LEU A 21 11.05 0.14 3.85
CA LEU A 21 12.17 0.29 2.92
C LEU A 21 13.35 0.92 3.65
N ASP A 22 14.55 0.45 3.32
CA ASP A 22 15.79 1.02 3.82
C ASP A 22 16.13 2.39 3.17
N GLY A 23 17.28 2.95 3.55
CA GLY A 23 17.76 4.23 3.02
C GLY A 23 18.04 4.24 1.51
N ASP A 24 18.27 3.06 0.92
CA ASP A 24 18.53 2.84 -0.50
C ASP A 24 17.26 2.38 -1.26
N ASN A 25 16.08 2.47 -0.62
CA ASN A 25 14.79 2.01 -1.11
C ASN A 25 14.75 0.49 -1.43
N LYS A 26 15.46 -0.32 -0.67
CA LYS A 26 15.43 -1.79 -0.75
C LYS A 26 14.69 -2.40 0.44
N ILE A 27 14.31 -3.67 0.28
CA ILE A 27 13.75 -4.47 1.37
C ILE A 27 14.87 -4.79 2.37
N PRO A 28 14.68 -4.57 3.68
CA PRO A 28 15.65 -4.94 4.71
C PRO A 28 15.93 -6.45 4.72
N GLU A 29 17.17 -6.84 5.05
CA GLU A 29 17.58 -8.26 5.12
C GLU A 29 16.80 -9.08 6.15
N THR A 30 16.25 -8.43 7.18
CA THR A 30 15.45 -9.07 8.22
C THR A 30 14.05 -8.47 8.21
N LEU A 31 13.03 -9.29 7.98
CA LEU A 31 11.62 -8.92 8.10
C LEU A 31 11.02 -9.54 9.38
N GLU A 32 10.17 -8.80 10.08
CA GLU A 32 9.46 -9.23 11.28
C GLU A 32 8.06 -8.59 11.31
N ASP A 33 7.01 -9.42 11.31
CA ASP A 33 5.62 -8.98 11.32
C ASP A 33 5.29 -8.16 12.57
N GLY A 34 4.68 -7.00 12.37
CA GLY A 34 4.36 -6.04 13.43
C GLY A 34 5.53 -5.13 13.85
N VAL A 35 6.73 -5.28 13.25
CA VAL A 35 7.88 -4.40 13.50
C VAL A 35 8.24 -3.58 12.28
N ASN A 36 8.55 -4.24 11.16
CA ASN A 36 8.94 -3.60 9.91
C ASN A 36 8.08 -4.01 8.71
N CYS A 37 7.31 -5.08 8.81
CA CYS A 37 6.26 -5.41 7.86
C CYS A 37 4.96 -5.69 8.61
N ILE A 38 3.81 -5.41 7.98
CA ILE A 38 2.51 -5.78 8.54
C ILE A 38 1.43 -5.88 7.46
N ILE A 39 0.50 -6.80 7.64
CA ILE A 39 -0.76 -6.83 6.90
C ILE A 39 -1.83 -6.08 7.70
N LEU A 40 -2.39 -5.01 7.13
CA LEU A 40 -3.49 -4.23 7.73
C LEU A 40 -4.87 -4.93 7.62
N GLY A 41 -4.90 -6.10 6.99
CA GLY A 41 -6.01 -7.05 6.99
C GLY A 41 -7.27 -6.50 6.33
N HIS A 42 -8.45 -6.86 6.85
CA HIS A 42 -9.73 -6.46 6.26
C HIS A 42 -10.00 -4.97 6.39
N ILE A 43 -10.14 -4.34 5.24
CA ILE A 43 -10.50 -2.93 5.09
C ILE A 43 -12.00 -2.80 4.82
N ASN A 44 -12.65 -1.83 5.48
CA ASN A 44 -14.08 -1.53 5.25
C ASN A 44 -14.28 -0.72 3.97
N GLU A 45 -13.42 0.27 3.77
CA GLU A 45 -13.43 1.17 2.63
C GLU A 45 -11.99 1.59 2.35
N SER A 46 -11.58 1.58 1.09
CA SER A 46 -10.27 2.06 0.67
C SER A 46 -10.41 2.94 -0.57
N GLU A 47 -9.66 4.03 -0.57
CA GLU A 47 -9.56 4.98 -1.67
C GLU A 47 -8.08 5.11 -2.03
N THR A 48 -7.78 5.07 -3.32
CA THR A 48 -6.49 5.52 -3.84
C THR A 48 -6.81 6.73 -4.70
N ASP A 49 -6.24 7.87 -4.38
CA ASP A 49 -6.51 9.11 -5.10
C ASP A 49 -5.20 9.72 -5.61
N LEU A 50 -5.28 10.36 -6.77
CA LEU A 50 -4.21 11.15 -7.37
C LEU A 50 -4.79 12.53 -7.63
N LYS A 51 -4.56 13.44 -6.69
CA LYS A 51 -5.12 14.80 -6.75
C LYS A 51 -4.18 15.70 -7.52
N ALA A 52 -4.73 16.40 -8.51
CA ALA A 52 -4.04 17.46 -9.23
C ALA A 52 -4.50 18.83 -8.70
N SER A 53 -3.56 19.58 -8.11
CA SER A 53 -3.75 20.95 -7.68
C SER A 53 -3.14 21.90 -8.72
N LYS A 54 -3.88 22.95 -9.07
CA LYS A 54 -3.46 23.94 -10.07
C LYS A 54 -3.40 25.32 -9.43
N GLU A 55 -2.20 25.82 -9.19
CA GLU A 55 -2.01 27.21 -8.77
C GLU A 55 -1.83 28.11 -9.99
N ILE A 56 -2.66 29.15 -10.07
CA ILE A 56 -2.64 30.12 -11.16
C ILE A 56 -2.29 31.48 -10.59
N PHE A 57 -1.07 31.95 -10.85
CA PHE A 57 -0.66 33.30 -10.51
C PHE A 57 -1.24 34.27 -11.54
N LYS A 58 -2.24 35.05 -11.12
CA LYS A 58 -2.87 36.09 -11.95
C LYS A 58 -2.24 37.44 -11.66
N SER A 59 -1.94 38.21 -12.71
CA SER A 59 -1.61 39.63 -12.57
C SER A 59 -2.84 40.46 -12.24
N GLU A 60 -2.61 41.72 -11.85
CA GLU A 60 -3.65 42.71 -11.53
C GLU A 60 -4.67 42.91 -12.68
N ASP A 61 -4.26 42.70 -13.93
CA ASP A 61 -5.12 42.67 -15.13
C ASP A 61 -5.96 41.38 -15.29
N GLY A 62 -5.94 40.48 -14.31
CA GLY A 62 -6.68 39.20 -14.32
C GLY A 62 -6.11 38.11 -15.22
N LYS A 63 -5.02 38.38 -15.96
CA LYS A 63 -4.38 37.40 -16.85
C LYS A 63 -3.44 36.45 -16.08
N PRO A 64 -3.48 35.13 -16.36
CA PRO A 64 -2.56 34.17 -15.78
C PRO A 64 -1.14 34.38 -16.34
N ARG A 65 -0.14 34.55 -15.48
CA ARG A 65 1.28 34.68 -15.87
C ARG A 65 2.10 33.42 -15.62
N ALA A 66 1.73 32.62 -14.61
CA ALA A 66 2.35 31.34 -14.32
C ALA A 66 1.26 30.37 -13.87
N THR A 67 1.39 29.10 -14.26
CA THR A 67 0.52 28.01 -13.85
C THR A 67 1.42 26.90 -13.37
N GLU A 68 1.25 26.51 -12.11
CA GLU A 68 1.95 25.40 -11.50
C GLU A 68 0.96 24.26 -11.25
N TYR A 69 1.41 23.04 -11.53
CA TYR A 69 0.65 21.82 -11.30
C TYR A 69 1.38 21.03 -10.21
N SER A 70 0.71 20.77 -9.10
CA SER A 70 1.18 19.81 -8.10
C SER A 70 0.28 18.58 -8.14
N TYR A 71 0.91 17.40 -8.07
CA TYR A 71 0.22 16.12 -8.04
C TYR A 71 0.52 15.48 -6.68
N GLU A 72 -0.52 15.20 -5.91
CA GLU A 72 -0.41 14.53 -4.61
C GLU A 72 -1.17 13.21 -4.70
N GLY A 73 -0.43 12.11 -4.66
CA GLY A 73 -0.96 10.76 -4.59
C GLY A 73 -1.03 10.28 -3.15
N GLY A 74 -2.10 9.57 -2.80
CA GLY A 74 -2.23 8.99 -1.47
C GLY A 74 -3.26 7.88 -1.41
N SER A 75 -3.18 7.09 -0.35
CA SER A 75 -4.16 6.06 -0.05
C SER A 75 -4.83 6.37 1.29
N LYS A 76 -6.16 6.25 1.33
CA LYS A 76 -6.95 6.34 2.57
C LYS A 76 -7.73 5.06 2.76
N ALA A 77 -7.78 4.56 3.98
CA ALA A 77 -8.58 3.38 4.29
C ALA A 77 -9.19 3.46 5.69
N THR A 78 -10.30 2.77 5.90
CA THR A 78 -10.85 2.54 7.25
C THR A 78 -10.65 1.08 7.61
N LEU A 79 -9.76 0.81 8.56
CA LEU A 79 -9.40 -0.54 8.96
C LEU A 79 -10.46 -1.13 9.89
N MET A 80 -10.93 -2.36 9.61
CA MET A 80 -11.83 -3.07 10.53
C MET A 80 -11.05 -3.73 11.67
N GLN A 81 -9.80 -4.11 11.42
CA GLN A 81 -8.95 -4.78 12.40
C GLN A 81 -8.35 -3.79 13.39
N ARG A 82 -8.30 -4.21 14.66
CA ARG A 82 -7.83 -3.41 15.80
C ARG A 82 -6.96 -4.24 16.75
N GLY A 83 -6.16 -5.14 16.18
CA GLY A 83 -5.16 -5.87 16.95
C GLY A 83 -4.21 -4.86 17.61
N LYS A 84 -3.70 -5.21 18.80
CA LYS A 84 -2.68 -4.41 19.49
C LYS A 84 -1.51 -4.12 18.55
N ASP A 85 -1.08 -5.13 17.79
CA ASP A 85 0.10 -5.04 16.94
C ASP A 85 -0.11 -4.06 15.78
N ILE A 86 -1.30 -4.06 15.15
CA ILE A 86 -1.66 -3.08 14.11
C ILE A 86 -1.70 -1.65 14.68
N LEU A 87 -2.28 -1.47 15.86
CA LEU A 87 -2.38 -0.15 16.48
C LEU A 87 -1.02 0.38 16.91
N ASP A 88 -0.18 -0.46 17.51
CA ASP A 88 1.17 -0.09 17.91
C ASP A 88 2.04 0.22 16.68
N PHE A 89 1.93 -0.59 15.62
CA PHE A 89 2.65 -0.36 14.36
C PHE A 89 2.30 0.99 13.75
N LEU A 90 1.00 1.27 13.54
CA LEU A 90 0.53 2.52 12.94
C LEU A 90 0.77 3.75 13.82
N CYS A 91 0.91 3.58 15.14
CA CYS A 91 1.16 4.70 16.04
C CYS A 91 2.65 5.00 16.23
N PHE A 92 3.50 3.97 16.28
CA PHE A 92 4.89 4.08 16.71
C PHE A 92 5.89 3.64 15.64
N SER A 93 5.67 2.50 14.98
CA SER A 93 6.63 1.91 14.04
C SER A 93 6.73 2.64 12.72
N VAL A 94 5.67 3.35 12.29
CA VAL A 94 5.64 4.05 10.99
C VAL A 94 6.33 5.42 10.96
N ARG A 95 6.83 5.94 12.09
CA ARG A 95 7.35 7.31 12.17
C ARG A 95 8.70 7.43 11.45
N ASP A 96 8.83 8.49 10.65
CA ASP A 96 10.07 8.87 9.95
C ASP A 96 10.66 7.76 9.06
N LYS A 97 9.81 6.85 8.57
CA LYS A 97 10.18 5.70 7.75
C LYS A 97 9.37 5.66 6.47
N LYS A 98 9.99 5.07 5.43
CA LYS A 98 9.35 4.79 4.16
C LYS A 98 8.86 3.35 4.12
N PHE A 99 7.73 3.15 3.45
CA PHE A 99 7.15 1.83 3.28
C PHE A 99 6.82 1.58 1.82
N LEU A 100 6.99 0.34 1.39
CA LEU A 100 6.33 -0.21 0.23
C LEU A 100 4.89 -0.55 0.61
N GLU A 101 3.93 0.17 0.05
CA GLU A 101 2.50 -0.13 0.14
C GLU A 101 2.12 -1.09 -0.98
N ILE A 102 1.65 -2.27 -0.59
CA ILE A 102 1.06 -3.26 -1.48
C ILE A 102 -0.44 -3.21 -1.26
N LYS A 103 -1.17 -2.76 -2.27
CA LYS A 103 -2.63 -2.70 -2.24
C LYS A 103 -3.22 -3.69 -3.22
N TYR A 104 -4.01 -4.61 -2.68
CA TYR A 104 -4.77 -5.57 -3.48
C TYR A 104 -6.05 -4.92 -4.01
N LEU A 105 -6.21 -4.88 -5.34
CA LEU A 105 -7.37 -4.25 -6.00
C LEU A 105 -8.49 -5.25 -6.34
N GLY A 106 -8.22 -6.55 -6.24
CA GLY A 106 -9.18 -7.58 -6.62
C GLY A 106 -8.88 -8.20 -7.97
N ILE A 107 -9.82 -9.02 -8.44
CA ILE A 107 -9.76 -9.67 -9.74
C ILE A 107 -10.62 -8.87 -10.72
N VAL A 108 -9.99 -8.42 -11.80
CA VAL A 108 -10.64 -7.73 -12.91
C VAL A 108 -10.30 -8.50 -14.17
N ASP A 109 -11.32 -8.84 -14.96
CA ASP A 109 -11.15 -9.59 -16.22
C ASP A 109 -10.38 -10.93 -16.08
N GLY A 110 -10.58 -11.63 -14.96
CA GLY A 110 -9.93 -12.93 -14.70
C GLY A 110 -8.44 -12.84 -14.32
N LYS A 111 -7.90 -11.63 -14.18
CA LYS A 111 -6.55 -11.41 -13.66
C LYS A 111 -6.58 -10.72 -12.31
N LEU A 112 -5.57 -11.02 -11.52
CA LEU A 112 -5.32 -10.41 -10.23
C LEU A 112 -4.65 -9.04 -10.44
N HIS A 113 -5.17 -7.99 -9.82
CA HIS A 113 -4.61 -6.64 -9.93
C HIS A 113 -4.02 -6.19 -8.58
N GLU A 114 -2.73 -5.86 -8.60
CA GLU A 114 -1.97 -5.38 -7.45
C GLU A 114 -1.37 -4.00 -7.75
N LYS A 115 -1.47 -3.07 -6.79
CA LYS A 115 -0.83 -1.75 -6.85
C LYS A 115 0.34 -1.73 -5.87
N PHE A 116 1.50 -1.30 -6.36
CA PHE A 116 2.68 -1.07 -5.55
C PHE A 116 3.05 0.41 -5.58
N SER A 117 3.30 0.99 -4.41
CA SER A 117 3.73 2.39 -4.28
C SER A 117 4.65 2.57 -3.08
N VAL A 118 5.63 3.46 -3.20
CA VAL A 118 6.44 3.90 -2.05
C VAL A 118 5.68 4.99 -1.32
N VAL A 119 5.47 4.84 -0.03
CA VAL A 119 4.64 5.74 0.78
C VAL A 119 5.31 6.09 2.11
N GLU A 120 4.90 7.24 2.65
CA GLU A 120 5.03 7.58 4.06
C GLU A 120 3.66 7.44 4.71
N VAL A 121 3.58 6.64 5.77
CA VAL A 121 2.33 6.42 6.49
C VAL A 121 2.18 7.49 7.56
N THR A 122 1.04 8.17 7.57
CA THR A 122 0.75 9.16 8.61
C THR A 122 0.46 8.46 9.93
N PRO A 123 1.27 8.70 11.00
CA PRO A 123 1.05 8.06 12.28
C PRO A 123 -0.26 8.54 12.89
N GLN A 124 -1.22 7.64 13.09
CA GLN A 124 -2.53 8.00 13.61
C GLN A 124 -3.12 6.89 14.46
N MET A 125 -3.87 7.29 15.49
CA MET A 125 -4.63 6.38 16.32
C MET A 125 -5.97 7.03 16.65
N LEU A 126 -7.05 6.46 16.13
CA LEU A 126 -8.40 6.88 16.45
C LEU A 126 -9.24 5.68 16.88
N ILE A 127 -9.48 5.60 18.19
CA ILE A 127 -10.33 4.57 18.80
C ILE A 127 -11.61 5.24 19.29
N LYS A 128 -12.75 4.94 18.67
CA LYS A 128 -14.06 5.49 19.06
C LYS A 128 -15.07 4.39 19.37
N THR A 129 -15.68 4.49 20.56
CA THR A 129 -16.80 3.63 21.00
C THR A 129 -17.86 4.47 21.74
N PRO A 130 -19.15 4.45 21.35
CA PRO A 130 -19.76 3.77 20.19
C PRO A 130 -19.53 4.53 18.86
N GLY A 131 -19.31 3.82 17.75
CA GLY A 131 -18.96 4.43 16.44
C GLY A 131 -17.89 3.70 15.61
N ALA A 132 -17.70 2.40 15.88
CA ALA A 132 -16.67 1.51 15.35
C ALA A 132 -16.41 1.58 13.82
N ALA A 133 -17.41 1.89 13.01
CA ALA A 133 -17.32 1.89 11.55
C ALA A 133 -16.43 3.00 10.96
N LYS A 134 -16.08 4.02 11.74
CA LYS A 134 -15.12 5.09 11.36
C LYS A 134 -13.91 5.13 12.30
N SER A 135 -13.70 4.04 13.04
CA SER A 135 -12.58 3.90 13.95
C SER A 135 -11.40 3.33 13.17
N ASN A 136 -10.19 3.77 13.49
CA ASN A 136 -8.93 3.33 12.88
C ASN A 136 -8.75 3.72 11.38
N PRO A 137 -8.69 5.04 11.08
CA PRO A 137 -8.30 5.50 9.75
C PRO A 137 -6.84 5.14 9.47
N TYR A 138 -6.57 4.85 8.20
CA TYR A 138 -5.27 4.71 7.58
C TYR A 138 -5.13 5.78 6.50
N GLU A 139 -3.96 6.39 6.42
CA GLU A 139 -3.63 7.46 5.49
C GLU A 139 -2.14 7.37 5.19
N SER A 140 -1.83 7.36 3.91
CA SER A 140 -0.46 7.34 3.40
C SER A 140 -0.32 8.35 2.26
N THR A 141 0.88 8.91 2.16
CA THR A 141 1.26 9.84 1.09
C THR A 141 2.30 9.17 0.22
N ILE A 142 2.08 9.16 -1.09
CA ILE A 142 3.01 8.55 -2.04
C ILE A 142 4.25 9.43 -2.17
N ILE A 143 5.43 8.81 -2.15
CA ILE A 143 6.70 9.47 -2.40
C ILE A 143 7.23 9.01 -3.77
N VAL A 144 7.27 9.94 -4.71
CA VAL A 144 7.90 9.71 -6.02
C VAL A 144 9.42 9.59 -5.86
N GLN A 145 9.97 8.45 -6.29
CA GLN A 145 11.41 8.21 -6.23
C GLN A 145 12.09 8.71 -7.51
N ARG A 146 13.27 9.32 -7.35
CA ARG A 146 14.11 9.79 -8.49
C ARG A 146 14.86 8.66 -9.18
N SER A 147 14.94 7.50 -8.56
CA SER A 147 15.54 6.28 -9.08
C SER A 147 14.48 5.19 -9.11
N ALA A 148 14.62 4.26 -10.06
CA ALA A 148 13.77 3.08 -10.09
C ALA A 148 13.94 2.29 -8.79
N VAL A 149 12.82 1.78 -8.25
CA VAL A 149 12.81 0.85 -7.14
C VAL A 149 12.55 -0.53 -7.72
N GLU A 150 13.53 -1.41 -7.62
CA GLU A 150 13.46 -2.77 -8.15
C GLU A 150 13.27 -3.75 -7.00
N ILE A 151 12.21 -4.55 -7.06
CA ILE A 151 11.90 -5.60 -6.10
C ILE A 151 12.06 -6.93 -6.82
N SER A 152 13.01 -7.74 -6.33
CA SER A 152 13.37 -9.03 -6.91
C SER A 152 12.42 -10.15 -6.46
N SER A 153 12.56 -11.35 -7.03
CA SER A 153 11.83 -12.53 -6.58
C SER A 153 12.19 -12.92 -5.14
N ASP A 154 13.47 -12.80 -4.79
CA ASP A 154 13.96 -13.19 -3.46
C ASP A 154 13.37 -12.26 -2.38
N ASP A 155 13.21 -10.97 -2.71
CA ASP A 155 12.54 -10.00 -1.83
C ASP A 155 11.06 -10.37 -1.62
N ILE A 156 10.37 -10.78 -2.69
CA ILE A 156 8.96 -11.18 -2.63
C ILE A 156 8.78 -12.46 -1.83
N ASP A 157 9.66 -13.44 -2.02
CA ASP A 157 9.65 -14.69 -1.26
C ASP A 157 9.86 -14.42 0.23
N ALA A 158 10.80 -13.53 0.59
CA ALA A 158 11.01 -13.12 1.97
C ALA A 158 9.79 -12.41 2.59
N ILE A 159 9.12 -11.53 1.82
CA ILE A 159 7.89 -10.86 2.28
C ILE A 159 6.76 -11.87 2.49
N ASN A 160 6.59 -12.81 1.57
CA ASN A 160 5.55 -13.85 1.66
C ASN A 160 5.83 -14.83 2.80
N GLU A 161 7.09 -15.18 3.08
CA GLU A 161 7.43 -16.05 4.21
C GLU A 161 7.01 -15.42 5.55
N GLU A 162 7.26 -14.11 5.72
CA GLU A 162 6.99 -13.41 6.98
C GLU A 162 5.51 -12.99 7.13
N LEU A 163 4.91 -12.39 6.09
CA LEU A 163 3.54 -11.87 6.17
C LEU A 163 2.47 -12.94 5.96
N GLY A 164 2.87 -14.09 5.42
CA GLY A 164 2.02 -15.23 5.09
C GLY A 164 2.06 -15.56 3.60
N GLU A 165 2.02 -16.87 3.31
CA GLU A 165 2.01 -17.40 1.94
C GLU A 165 0.98 -16.63 1.11
N ASP A 166 1.37 -16.26 -0.12
CA ASP A 166 0.50 -15.65 -1.12
C ASP A 166 0.08 -14.18 -0.88
N THR A 167 0.81 -13.41 -0.08
CA THR A 167 0.57 -11.97 0.12
C THR A 167 0.80 -11.14 -1.15
N ILE A 168 1.88 -11.45 -1.88
CA ILE A 168 2.21 -10.88 -3.20
C ILE A 168 2.21 -12.01 -4.22
N LYS A 169 1.54 -11.81 -5.35
CA LYS A 169 1.39 -12.85 -6.39
C LYS A 169 2.29 -12.66 -7.60
N CYS A 170 2.80 -11.46 -7.83
CA CYS A 170 3.79 -11.22 -8.87
C CYS A 170 5.17 -11.80 -8.48
N THR A 171 6.02 -12.08 -9.47
CA THR A 171 7.35 -12.67 -9.23
C THR A 171 8.48 -11.65 -9.12
N SER A 172 8.30 -10.46 -9.69
CA SER A 172 9.19 -9.31 -9.54
C SER A 172 8.48 -8.08 -10.11
N PHE A 173 8.87 -6.89 -9.68
CA PHE A 173 8.38 -5.65 -10.26
C PHE A 173 9.39 -4.52 -10.09
N SER A 174 9.24 -3.50 -10.93
CA SER A 174 9.98 -2.26 -10.81
C SER A 174 9.00 -1.10 -10.80
N ILE A 175 9.14 -0.20 -9.83
CA ILE A 175 8.52 1.12 -9.85
C ILE A 175 9.51 2.03 -10.58
N PRO A 176 9.21 2.48 -11.81
CA PRO A 176 10.11 3.33 -12.56
C PRO A 176 10.39 4.66 -11.85
N ALA A 177 11.53 5.26 -12.16
CA ALA A 177 11.84 6.62 -11.70
C ALA A 177 10.73 7.59 -12.13
N ASP A 178 10.45 8.55 -11.27
CA ASP A 178 9.47 9.62 -11.49
C ASP A 178 8.02 9.14 -11.67
N GLN A 179 7.68 7.93 -11.21
CA GLN A 179 6.30 7.41 -11.16
C GLN A 179 5.79 7.25 -9.72
N GLU A 180 4.50 7.53 -9.50
CA GLU A 180 3.86 7.38 -8.18
C GLU A 180 3.62 5.91 -7.79
N HIS A 181 3.29 5.06 -8.77
CA HIS A 181 2.93 3.67 -8.51
C HIS A 181 3.09 2.82 -9.77
N VAL A 182 3.15 1.51 -9.57
CA VAL A 182 3.03 0.52 -10.64
C VAL A 182 1.82 -0.36 -10.38
N LEU A 183 1.09 -0.69 -11.44
CA LEU A 183 0.02 -1.68 -11.42
C LEU A 183 0.55 -2.94 -12.09
N VAL A 184 0.41 -4.08 -11.41
CA VAL A 184 0.81 -5.37 -11.94
C VAL A 184 -0.42 -6.26 -12.06
N GLU A 185 -0.51 -6.94 -13.19
CA GLU A 185 -1.54 -7.94 -13.46
C GLU A 185 -0.91 -9.33 -13.39
N THR A 186 -1.43 -10.18 -12.52
CA THR A 186 -1.00 -11.58 -12.41
C THR A 186 -2.11 -12.49 -12.90
N SER A 187 -1.81 -13.36 -13.87
CA SER A 187 -2.73 -14.40 -14.31
C SER A 187 -2.92 -15.42 -13.20
N LEU A 188 -4.17 -15.65 -12.80
CA LEU A 188 -4.50 -16.77 -11.94
C LEU A 188 -4.31 -18.05 -12.76
N ALA A 189 -3.50 -18.98 -12.29
CA ALA A 189 -3.42 -20.29 -12.91
C ALA A 189 -4.81 -20.92 -12.92
N GLU A 190 -5.28 -21.38 -14.09
CA GLU A 190 -6.53 -22.12 -14.18
C GLU A 190 -6.49 -23.30 -13.19
N PRO A 191 -7.58 -23.61 -12.46
CA PRO A 191 -7.64 -24.85 -11.70
C PRO A 191 -7.45 -25.98 -12.70
N ASN A 192 -6.32 -26.70 -12.54
CA ASN A 192 -5.97 -27.84 -13.35
C ASN A 192 -7.19 -28.76 -13.43
N PRO A 193 -7.74 -29.08 -14.62
CA PRO A 193 -8.82 -30.05 -14.69
C PRO A 193 -8.26 -31.38 -14.16
N GLU A 194 -8.73 -31.81 -12.99
CA GLU A 194 -8.37 -33.11 -12.44
C GLU A 194 -8.60 -34.19 -13.51
N PRO A 195 -7.67 -35.15 -13.67
CA PRO A 195 -7.74 -36.19 -14.70
C PRO A 195 -8.90 -37.17 -14.52
#